data_AF-A0A970SV66-F1
#
_entry.id   AF-A0A970SV66-F1
#
_cell.length_a   1.000
_cell.length_b   1.000
_cell.length_c   1.000
_cell.angle_alpha   90.00
_cell.angle_beta   90.00
_cell.angle_gamma   90.00
#
_symmetry.space_group_name_H-M   'P 1'
#
loop_
_entity.id
_entity.type
_entity.pdbx_description
1 polymer ?
#
loop_
_entity_poly.entity_id
_entity_poly.type
_entity_poly.pdbx_seq_one_letter_code
_entity_poly.pdbx_strand_id
1 'polypeptide(L)'
;MTPLIFIILTSAVLSGLILWVLRWLNHNGARRIPLREFNFESAAELARPEQGEYYLAENTIKLQPIGSGWARVSWNLSRPKWEQACAEYHLKPELKYIALRLQADNGKFHELDLWVKCLVGQYRFKPDQHTSHCAILGVSHNQQFHPILTSVTVSNLAAGR
;
A
#
# COMPACT_ATOMS: atom_id res chain seq x y z
N MET A 1 55.71 -29.50 -23.30
CA MET A 1 55.38 -28.09 -23.69
C MET A 1 53.89 -27.84 -23.92
N THR A 2 53.00 -28.81 -23.70
CA THR A 2 51.55 -28.69 -23.89
C THR A 2 50.75 -28.01 -22.76
N PRO A 3 51.10 -28.13 -21.45
CA PRO A 3 50.23 -27.60 -20.39
C PRO A 3 50.32 -26.06 -20.26
N LEU A 4 51.50 -25.49 -20.48
CA LEU A 4 51.69 -24.03 -20.44
C LEU A 4 50.93 -23.33 -21.57
N ILE A 5 50.92 -23.91 -22.77
CA ILE A 5 50.19 -23.37 -23.92
C ILE A 5 48.68 -23.37 -23.63
N PHE A 6 48.16 -24.44 -23.00
CA PHE A 6 46.75 -24.53 -22.62
C PHE A 6 46.34 -23.47 -21.59
N ILE A 7 47.18 -23.22 -20.59
CA ILE A 7 46.93 -22.19 -19.57
C ILE A 7 46.93 -20.78 -20.18
N ILE A 8 47.87 -20.50 -21.09
CA ILE A 8 47.94 -19.22 -21.78
C ILE A 8 46.72 -19.03 -22.68
N LEU A 9 46.31 -20.07 -23.41
CA LEU A 9 45.15 -20.03 -24.30
C LEU A 9 43.85 -19.79 -23.52
N THR A 10 43.64 -20.52 -22.42
CA THR A 10 42.43 -20.38 -21.59
C THR A 10 42.38 -19.00 -20.91
N SER A 11 43.51 -18.49 -20.42
CA SER A 11 43.61 -17.14 -19.86
C SER A 11 43.30 -16.05 -20.89
N ALA A 12 43.79 -16.20 -22.13
CA ALA A 12 43.51 -15.25 -23.20
C ALA A 12 42.02 -15.23 -23.59
N VAL A 13 41.39 -16.41 -23.69
CA VAL A 13 39.95 -16.52 -24.00
C VAL A 13 39.10 -15.90 -22.89
N LEU A 14 39.43 -16.18 -21.63
CA LEU A 14 38.71 -15.63 -20.48
C LEU A 14 38.83 -14.10 -20.43
N SER A 15 40.04 -13.58 -20.65
CA SER A 15 40.29 -12.13 -20.72
C SER A 15 39.52 -11.47 -21.87
N GLY A 16 39.42 -12.14 -23.02
CA GLY A 16 38.62 -11.68 -24.17
C GLY A 16 37.13 -11.58 -23.84
N LEU A 17 36.56 -12.59 -23.17
CA LEU A 17 35.15 -12.57 -22.73
C LEU A 17 34.86 -11.43 -21.75
N ILE A 18 35.75 -11.22 -20.77
CA ILE A 18 35.61 -10.14 -19.79
C ILE A 18 35.64 -8.78 -20.48
N LEU A 19 36.59 -8.56 -21.39
CA LEU A 19 36.68 -7.31 -22.17
C LEU A 19 35.45 -7.11 -23.08
N TRP A 20 34.88 -8.18 -23.62
CA TRP A 20 33.68 -8.11 -24.43
C TRP A 20 32.46 -7.71 -23.60
N VAL A 21 32.25 -8.33 -22.44
CA VAL A 21 31.14 -7.97 -21.52
C VAL A 21 31.28 -6.52 -21.04
N LEU A 22 32.49 -6.09 -20.68
CA LEU A 22 32.76 -4.71 -20.29
C LEU A 22 32.48 -3.72 -21.42
N ARG A 23 32.88 -4.03 -22.66
CA ARG A 23 32.55 -3.21 -23.84
C ARG A 23 31.05 -3.18 -24.11
N TRP A 24 30.35 -4.30 -23.97
CA TRP A 24 28.90 -4.38 -24.14
C TRP A 24 28.17 -3.55 -23.09
N LEU A 25 28.55 -3.65 -21.81
CA LEU A 25 27.99 -2.83 -20.74
C LEU A 25 28.26 -1.35 -20.96
N ASN A 26 29.48 -0.98 -21.37
CA ASN A 26 29.82 0.42 -21.62
C ASN A 26 29.10 0.99 -22.86
N HIS A 27 28.90 0.16 -23.90
CA HIS A 27 28.15 0.56 -25.08
C HIS A 27 26.64 0.68 -24.81
N ASN A 28 26.10 -0.14 -23.91
CA ASN A 28 24.68 -0.14 -23.56
C ASN A 28 24.34 0.70 -22.32
N GLY A 29 25.33 1.15 -21.56
CA GLY A 29 25.17 1.91 -20.31
C GLY A 29 24.75 3.37 -20.48
N ALA A 30 24.61 3.86 -21.70
CA ALA A 30 24.26 5.26 -21.98
C ALA A 30 23.09 5.45 -22.96
N ARG A 31 22.33 4.40 -23.30
CA ARG A 31 21.03 4.61 -23.97
C ARG A 31 20.01 4.96 -22.90
N ARG A 32 19.99 6.25 -22.49
CA ARG A 32 18.75 6.85 -22.00
C ARG A 32 17.69 6.53 -23.05
N ILE A 33 16.69 5.75 -22.66
CA ILE A 33 15.50 5.53 -23.48
C ILE A 33 15.01 6.96 -23.79
N PRO A 34 14.98 7.41 -25.06
CA PRO A 34 14.39 8.70 -25.33
C PRO A 34 12.95 8.63 -24.79
N LEU A 35 12.50 9.64 -24.07
CA LEU A 35 11.08 9.86 -23.82
C LEU A 35 10.43 9.99 -25.21
N ARG A 36 10.13 8.85 -25.82
CA ARG A 36 9.20 8.77 -26.92
C ARG A 36 7.88 9.13 -26.28
N GLU A 37 7.26 10.20 -26.76
CA GLU A 37 5.88 10.54 -26.44
C GLU A 37 5.04 9.29 -26.70
N PHE A 38 4.84 8.51 -25.64
CA PHE A 38 3.99 7.35 -25.64
C PHE A 38 2.60 7.94 -25.57
N ASN A 39 2.01 8.17 -26.74
CA ASN A 39 0.60 8.46 -26.85
C ASN A 39 -0.12 7.19 -26.38
N PHE A 40 -0.42 7.14 -25.09
CA PHE A 40 -1.35 6.17 -24.53
C PHE A 40 -2.68 6.41 -25.22
N GLU A 41 -2.99 5.59 -26.21
CA GLU A 41 -4.35 5.45 -26.70
C GLU A 41 -5.13 4.81 -25.55
N SER A 42 -5.72 5.66 -24.72
CA SER A 42 -6.47 5.25 -23.54
C SER A 42 -7.67 4.43 -24.00
N ALA A 43 -7.61 3.12 -23.82
CA ALA A 43 -8.77 2.25 -23.97
C ALA A 43 -9.82 2.68 -22.93
N ALA A 44 -10.77 3.52 -23.35
CA ALA A 44 -11.85 4.04 -22.50
C ALA A 44 -12.70 2.90 -21.90
N GLU A 45 -12.69 1.74 -22.54
CA GLU A 45 -13.33 0.48 -22.08
C GLU A 45 -12.67 -0.12 -20.82
N LEU A 46 -11.35 0.06 -20.64
CA LEU A 46 -10.62 -0.38 -19.44
C LEU A 46 -10.64 0.67 -18.33
N ALA A 47 -10.94 1.92 -18.67
CA ALA A 47 -11.19 3.00 -17.72
C ALA A 47 -12.61 2.89 -17.13
N ARG A 48 -12.99 1.72 -16.60
CA ARG A 48 -14.07 1.69 -15.60
C ARG A 48 -13.57 2.43 -14.37
N PRO A 49 -14.21 3.53 -13.94
CA PRO A 49 -13.81 4.27 -12.75
C PRO A 49 -14.30 3.58 -11.47
N GLU A 50 -14.23 2.25 -11.40
CA GLU A 50 -14.56 1.50 -10.18
C GLU A 50 -13.36 1.35 -9.25
N GLN A 51 -12.15 1.47 -9.79
CA GLN A 51 -10.89 1.30 -9.09
C GLN A 51 -9.85 2.26 -9.67
N GLY A 52 -10.12 3.57 -9.55
CA GLY A 52 -9.02 4.52 -9.60
C GLY A 52 -7.95 4.04 -8.63
N GLU A 53 -6.70 3.99 -9.07
CA GLU A 53 -5.55 3.79 -8.20
C GLU A 53 -5.63 4.86 -7.12
N TYR A 54 -6.28 4.52 -6.01
CA TYR A 54 -6.43 5.39 -4.87
C TYR A 54 -5.07 5.45 -4.21
N TYR A 55 -4.26 6.40 -4.66
CA TYR A 55 -3.03 6.77 -3.99
C TYR A 55 -3.42 7.37 -2.63
N LEU A 56 -3.60 6.49 -1.65
CA LEU A 56 -3.75 6.90 -0.27
C LEU A 56 -2.36 7.22 0.24
N ALA A 57 -2.15 8.48 0.65
CA ALA A 57 -0.89 8.89 1.25
C ALA A 57 -0.51 7.95 2.40
N GLU A 58 0.80 7.74 2.59
CA GLU A 58 1.27 6.93 3.70
C GLU A 58 0.74 7.47 5.03
N ASN A 59 0.45 6.56 5.95
CA ASN A 59 -0.08 6.86 7.29
C ASN A 59 -1.39 7.64 7.28
N THR A 60 -2.26 7.31 6.33
CA THR A 60 -3.56 7.95 6.17
C THR A 60 -4.69 6.93 6.24
N ILE A 61 -5.81 7.34 6.80
CA ILE A 61 -7.09 6.65 6.73
C ILE A 61 -8.13 7.60 6.16
N LYS A 62 -8.94 7.12 5.24
CA LYS A 62 -9.96 7.92 4.56
C LYS A 62 -11.27 7.18 4.55
N LEU A 63 -12.32 7.90 4.89
CA LEU A 63 -13.70 7.44 4.83
C LEU A 63 -14.39 8.21 3.70
N GLN A 64 -15.00 7.49 2.75
CA GLN A 64 -15.66 8.08 1.58
C GLN A 64 -16.97 7.38 1.24
N PRO A 65 -18.00 8.11 0.80
CA PRO A 65 -19.19 7.50 0.20
C PRO A 65 -18.85 6.93 -1.20
N ILE A 66 -19.42 5.78 -1.56
CA ILE A 66 -19.23 5.09 -2.85
C ILE A 66 -20.51 5.19 -3.72
N GLY A 67 -21.45 6.06 -3.37
CA GLY A 67 -22.78 6.05 -3.97
C GLY A 67 -23.61 4.81 -3.57
N SER A 68 -24.89 4.78 -3.92
CA SER A 68 -25.83 3.68 -3.57
C SER A 68 -25.99 3.39 -2.06
N GLY A 69 -25.68 4.37 -1.20
CA GLY A 69 -25.77 4.23 0.26
C GLY A 69 -24.65 3.38 0.89
N TRP A 70 -23.55 3.14 0.18
CA TRP A 70 -22.37 2.44 0.69
C TRP A 70 -21.24 3.42 1.02
N ALA A 71 -20.44 3.08 2.03
CA ALA A 71 -19.21 3.78 2.37
C ALA A 71 -17.99 2.87 2.24
N ARG A 72 -16.85 3.46 1.91
CA ARG A 72 -15.53 2.83 1.89
C ARG A 72 -14.67 3.45 2.97
N VAL A 73 -13.97 2.61 3.70
CA VAL A 73 -12.80 2.99 4.47
C VAL A 73 -11.60 2.45 3.74
N SER A 74 -10.63 3.30 3.47
CA SER A 74 -9.32 2.92 2.93
C SER A 74 -8.25 3.35 3.91
N TRP A 75 -7.28 2.48 4.18
CA TRP A 75 -6.15 2.78 5.05
C TRP A 75 -4.83 2.39 4.40
N ASN A 76 -3.80 3.15 4.72
CA ASN A 76 -2.43 2.89 4.35
C ASN A 76 -1.56 3.26 5.56
N LEU A 77 -1.11 2.25 6.29
CA LEU A 77 -0.19 2.40 7.41
C LEU A 77 1.20 1.94 6.99
N SER A 78 2.21 2.80 7.18
CA SER A 78 3.57 2.39 6.87
C SER A 78 4.09 1.42 7.94
N ARG A 79 4.90 0.45 7.52
CA ARG A 79 5.58 -0.49 8.42
C ARG A 79 6.35 0.17 9.57
N PRO A 80 7.15 1.24 9.35
CA PRO A 80 7.87 1.88 10.45
C PRO A 80 6.92 2.49 11.49
N LYS A 81 5.79 3.09 11.09
CA LYS A 81 4.81 3.65 12.02
C LYS A 81 4.09 2.55 12.80
N TRP A 82 3.82 1.41 12.15
CA TRP A 82 3.27 0.23 12.82
C TRP A 82 4.22 -0.33 13.89
N GLU A 83 5.50 -0.49 13.55
CA GLU A 83 6.51 -0.99 14.47
C GLU A 83 6.75 -0.03 15.63
N GLN A 84 6.76 1.28 15.37
CA GLN A 84 6.85 2.31 16.40
C GLN A 84 5.66 2.27 17.36
N ALA A 85 4.43 2.19 16.83
CA ALA A 85 3.24 2.08 17.66
C ALA A 85 3.26 0.79 18.51
N CYS A 86 3.67 -0.34 17.93
CA CYS A 86 3.81 -1.58 18.68
C CYS A 86 4.87 -1.47 19.78
N ALA A 87 6.00 -0.80 19.52
CA ALA A 87 7.05 -0.58 20.50
C ALA A 87 6.58 0.29 21.68
N GLU A 88 5.81 1.34 21.42
CA GLU A 88 5.22 2.21 22.44
C GLU A 88 4.30 1.43 23.41
N TYR A 89 3.56 0.46 22.87
CA TYR A 89 2.67 -0.41 23.65
C TYR A 89 3.31 -1.72 24.13
N HIS A 90 4.63 -1.88 23.99
CA HIS A 90 5.37 -3.10 24.37
C HIS A 90 4.85 -4.39 23.71
N LEU A 91 4.32 -4.27 22.48
CA LEU A 91 3.76 -5.35 21.70
C LEU A 91 4.71 -5.78 20.59
N LYS A 92 4.67 -7.06 20.24
CA LYS A 92 5.32 -7.55 19.03
C LYS A 92 4.55 -7.04 17.80
N PRO A 93 5.24 -6.60 16.73
CA PRO A 93 4.61 -6.07 15.52
C PRO A 93 3.97 -7.19 14.70
N GLU A 94 2.89 -7.77 15.21
CA GLU A 94 2.12 -8.83 14.58
C GLU A 94 0.80 -8.28 14.04
N LEU A 95 0.51 -8.55 12.76
CA LEU A 95 -0.71 -8.10 12.07
C LEU A 95 -2.01 -8.62 12.69
N LYS A 96 -1.95 -9.51 13.68
CA LYS A 96 -3.13 -9.98 14.42
C LYS A 96 -3.68 -8.92 15.37
N TYR A 97 -2.87 -7.92 15.75
CA TYR A 97 -3.27 -6.89 16.69
C TYR A 97 -3.85 -5.65 16.02
N ILE A 98 -3.79 -5.53 14.69
CA ILE A 98 -4.32 -4.35 14.00
C ILE A 98 -5.83 -4.50 13.84
N ALA A 99 -6.55 -3.48 14.30
CA ALA A 99 -8.00 -3.42 14.30
C ALA A 99 -8.47 -2.09 13.72
N LEU A 100 -9.52 -2.16 12.92
CA LEU A 100 -10.24 -1.02 12.38
C LEU A 100 -11.54 -0.88 13.18
N ARG A 101 -11.67 0.23 13.89
CA ARG A 101 -12.87 0.58 14.65
C ARG A 101 -13.70 1.60 13.88
N LEU A 102 -14.96 1.29 13.64
CA LEU A 102 -15.95 2.22 13.12
C LEU A 102 -16.77 2.76 14.30
N GLN A 103 -16.73 4.06 14.49
CA GLN A 103 -17.44 4.73 15.56
C GLN A 103 -18.50 5.66 14.98
N ALA A 104 -19.76 5.44 15.37
CA ALA A 104 -20.85 6.36 15.13
C ALA A 104 -20.94 7.41 16.25
N ASP A 105 -21.30 8.63 15.88
CA ASP A 105 -21.45 9.80 16.76
C ASP A 105 -22.75 9.79 17.59
N ASN A 106 -23.59 8.75 17.44
CA ASN A 106 -24.92 8.66 18.06
C ASN A 106 -24.90 8.27 19.55
N GLY A 107 -23.75 8.35 20.23
CA GLY A 107 -23.63 8.08 21.67
C GLY A 107 -23.93 6.63 22.09
N LYS A 108 -24.24 5.73 21.15
CA LYS A 108 -24.46 4.31 21.39
C LYS A 108 -23.25 3.54 20.85
N PHE A 109 -22.38 3.15 21.78
CA PHE A 109 -21.49 1.99 21.76
C PHE A 109 -21.11 1.37 20.40
N HIS A 110 -19.79 1.43 20.12
CA HIS A 110 -18.97 0.54 19.28
C HIS A 110 -19.69 -0.19 18.15
N GLU A 111 -19.67 0.39 16.95
CA GLU A 111 -20.45 -0.20 15.87
C GLU A 111 -19.71 -1.31 15.11
N LEU A 112 -18.38 -1.33 15.07
CA LEU A 112 -17.65 -2.53 14.60
C LEU A 112 -16.15 -2.44 14.88
N ASP A 113 -15.62 -3.44 15.59
CA ASP A 113 -14.19 -3.71 15.65
C ASP A 113 -13.85 -4.81 14.62
N LEU A 114 -13.20 -4.41 13.53
CA LEU A 114 -12.79 -5.28 12.44
C LEU A 114 -11.30 -5.59 12.58
N TRP A 115 -10.98 -6.84 12.84
CA TRP A 115 -9.60 -7.32 12.80
C TRP A 115 -9.12 -7.35 11.35
N VAL A 116 -8.28 -6.38 11.00
CA VAL A 116 -7.71 -6.25 9.66
C VAL A 116 -6.37 -6.99 9.65
N LYS A 117 -6.10 -7.85 8.68
CA LYS A 117 -4.84 -8.64 8.64
C LYS A 117 -3.76 -7.97 7.78
N CYS A 118 -3.94 -6.70 7.42
CA CYS A 118 -3.09 -5.97 6.48
C CYS A 118 -2.93 -4.50 6.86
N LEU A 119 -1.72 -3.97 6.62
CA LEU A 119 -1.38 -2.56 6.86
C LEU A 119 -1.96 -1.61 5.81
N VAL A 120 -2.27 -2.14 4.62
CA VAL A 120 -2.89 -1.41 3.52
C VAL A 120 -4.13 -2.18 3.11
N GLY A 121 -5.25 -1.49 2.98
CA GLY A 121 -6.50 -2.14 2.63
C GLY A 121 -7.68 -1.20 2.48
N GLN A 122 -8.80 -1.83 2.14
CA GLN A 122 -10.07 -1.16 2.03
C GLN A 122 -11.18 -2.06 2.58
N TYR A 123 -12.18 -1.44 3.19
CA TYR A 123 -13.36 -2.09 3.71
C TYR A 123 -14.60 -1.32 3.26
N ARG A 124 -15.64 -2.03 2.83
CA ARG A 124 -16.91 -1.45 2.42
C ARG A 124 -17.97 -1.83 3.44
N PHE A 125 -18.75 -0.85 3.87
CA PHE A 125 -19.86 -1.06 4.79
C PHE A 125 -21.04 -0.19 4.41
N LYS A 126 -22.21 -0.53 4.94
CA LYS A 126 -23.44 0.23 4.72
C LYS A 126 -23.71 1.08 5.96
N PRO A 127 -23.40 2.39 5.92
CA PRO A 127 -23.66 3.30 7.04
C PRO A 127 -25.16 3.55 7.22
N ASP A 128 -25.58 3.83 8.45
CA ASP A 128 -26.93 4.28 8.74
C ASP A 128 -27.18 5.71 8.22
N GLN A 129 -28.42 5.99 7.82
CA GLN A 129 -28.78 7.21 7.05
C GLN A 129 -28.70 8.52 7.85
N HIS A 130 -28.52 8.46 9.17
CA HIS A 130 -28.57 9.62 10.07
C HIS A 130 -27.44 9.66 11.10
N THR A 131 -26.38 8.87 10.90
CA THR A 131 -25.26 8.80 11.84
C THR A 131 -23.98 9.29 11.18
N SER A 132 -23.28 10.19 11.88
CA SER A 132 -21.92 10.56 11.52
C SER A 132 -21.01 9.42 11.90
N HIS A 133 -20.15 8.98 10.97
CA HIS A 133 -19.18 7.92 11.26
C HIS A 133 -17.76 8.46 11.17
N CYS A 134 -16.89 7.95 12.04
CA CYS A 134 -15.45 8.07 11.93
C CYS A 134 -14.81 6.67 11.94
N ALA A 135 -13.70 6.53 11.22
CA ALA A 135 -12.94 5.30 11.13
C ALA A 135 -11.60 5.48 11.83
N ILE A 136 -11.28 4.57 12.74
CA ILE A 136 -10.07 4.63 13.56
C ILE A 136 -9.30 3.33 13.35
N LEU A 137 -8.08 3.42 12.85
CA LEU A 137 -7.15 2.29 12.75
C LEU A 137 -6.24 2.30 13.97
N GLY A 138 -6.13 1.16 14.64
CA GLY A 138 -5.36 1.07 15.87
C GLY A 138 -4.87 -0.33 16.18
N VAL A 139 -4.24 -0.45 17.34
CA VAL A 139 -3.80 -1.72 17.92
C VAL A 139 -4.84 -2.12 18.96
N SER A 140 -5.43 -3.31 18.82
CA SER A 140 -6.27 -3.92 19.84
C SER A 140 -5.54 -5.09 20.50
N HIS A 141 -5.36 -5.01 21.82
CA HIS A 141 -4.76 -6.05 22.63
C HIS A 141 -5.34 -6.02 24.05
N ASN A 142 -5.63 -7.19 24.64
CA ASN A 142 -6.15 -7.30 26.01
C ASN A 142 -7.36 -6.39 26.31
N GLN A 143 -8.31 -6.30 25.37
CA GLN A 143 -9.50 -5.42 25.47
C GLN A 143 -9.21 -3.92 25.49
N GLN A 144 -7.95 -3.52 25.31
CA GLN A 144 -7.54 -2.13 25.13
C GLN A 144 -7.35 -1.84 23.65
N PHE A 145 -7.86 -0.69 23.20
CA PHE A 145 -7.72 -0.23 21.83
C PHE A 145 -6.93 1.07 21.83
N HIS A 146 -5.80 1.06 21.13
CA HIS A 146 -4.91 2.19 20.98
C HIS A 146 -5.01 2.77 19.56
N PRO A 147 -5.57 3.97 19.39
CA PRO A 147 -5.73 4.58 18.08
C PRO A 147 -4.38 5.02 17.51
N ILE A 148 -4.11 4.67 16.24
CA ILE A 148 -2.92 5.14 15.50
C ILE A 148 -3.31 6.19 14.46
N LEU A 149 -4.37 5.92 13.68
CA LEU A 149 -4.88 6.80 12.64
C LEU A 149 -6.38 7.01 12.82
N THR A 150 -6.82 8.25 12.68
CA THR A 150 -8.23 8.62 12.78
C THR A 150 -8.65 9.35 11.51
N SER A 151 -9.77 8.96 10.92
CA SER A 151 -10.33 9.64 9.76
C SER A 151 -11.12 10.87 10.20
N VAL A 152 -11.33 11.78 9.25
CA VAL A 152 -12.33 12.84 9.41
C VAL A 152 -13.72 12.22 9.57
N THR A 153 -14.52 12.77 10.47
CA THR A 153 -15.91 12.38 10.68
C THR A 153 -16.77 12.83 9.50
N VAL A 154 -17.57 11.92 8.94
CA VAL A 154 -18.46 12.23 7.81
C VAL A 154 -19.91 11.99 8.22
N SER A 155 -20.71 13.04 8.19
CA SER A 155 -22.13 13.08 8.62
C SER A 155 -23.14 12.66 7.54
N ASN A 156 -22.73 12.59 6.28
CA ASN A 156 -23.60 12.30 5.13
C ASN A 156 -23.04 11.17 4.26
N LEU A 157 -22.77 10.01 4.85
CA LEU A 157 -22.22 8.86 4.11
C LEU A 157 -23.27 8.12 3.27
N ALA A 158 -24.54 8.16 3.68
CA ALA A 158 -25.64 7.52 2.95
C ALA A 158 -26.21 8.39 1.81
N ALA A 159 -25.94 9.71 1.82
CA ALA A 159 -26.41 10.65 0.80
C ALA A 159 -25.49 10.64 -0.43
N GLY A 160 -25.43 9.50 -1.13
CA GLY A 160 -24.87 9.48 -2.49
C GLY A 160 -25.83 10.21 -3.42
N ARG A 161 -25.44 11.39 -3.92
CA ARG A 161 -26.04 12.01 -5.11
C ARG A 161 -25.53 11.32 -6.36
#